data_AF-A0A0J9XI18-F1
#
_entry.id   AF-A0A0J9XI18-F1
#
_cell.length_a   1.000
_cell.length_b   1.000
_cell.length_c   1.000
_cell.angle_alpha   90.00
_cell.angle_beta   90.00
_cell.angle_gamma   90.00
#
_symmetry.space_group_name_H-M   'P 1'
#
loop_
_entity.id
_entity.type
_entity.pdbx_description
1 polymer ?
#
loop_
_entity_poly.entity_id
_entity_poly.type
_entity_poly.pdbx_seq_one_letter_code
_entity_poly.pdbx_strand_id
1 'polypeptide(L)'
;MTSDNDGDSMVIWAIAILCVVWYTFIVGLSITGAIVTYLKVRKVGRIKTPKNNDEGVTILRPLKGLDCEMESCLASSFQQNYPKFELIFCLESDSDPAIDVVTELIKQYPSVDAKIMISDEKYGPNPKINNLAKGFSAAKYDIIWVLDSNVWVSQGTLKRSVDRFNSNPKIALVHHLPLCVSIDGTSRGSNLDEMFMLSSHSKFYTAINFVGIAPCVMGKSNLYRRSVLDKAVSVKLLKSIEPGTGIRHFAQFIAEDNMIAQCIWDNGGRTALTGDSVVQPLSNVSLGGYWSRRVRWLRVRRYMVWAATMIEPTTESIFCAIYGTFGLSRIVFGTTWSWKWILLHMSLWCAIDYWHYHNLLKFSNIEKSSSTSHPNPRFVSKYFNPLYTTTFPTKRPFTQWFPTWLTREFLALPIWLAAMCGQTIYWRNRPFRILHDLSTKEIKE
;
A
#
# COMPACT_ATOMS: atom_id res chain seq x y z
N MET A 1 35.16 -45.22 5.11
CA MET A 1 34.25 -44.84 4.01
C MET A 1 32.77 -44.77 4.44
N THR A 2 32.43 -44.94 5.72
CA THR A 2 31.04 -44.86 6.23
C THR A 2 30.69 -43.54 6.92
N SER A 3 31.68 -42.69 7.24
CA SER A 3 31.46 -41.40 7.92
C SER A 3 30.85 -40.31 7.04
N ASP A 4 31.15 -40.31 5.74
CA ASP A 4 30.76 -39.21 4.84
C ASP A 4 29.27 -39.29 4.47
N ASN A 5 28.71 -40.50 4.34
CA ASN A 5 27.29 -40.71 4.05
C ASN A 5 26.36 -40.33 5.21
N ASP A 6 26.79 -40.52 6.46
CA ASP A 6 26.00 -40.14 7.63
C ASP A 6 25.96 -38.62 7.81
N GLY A 7 27.08 -37.94 7.55
CA GLY A 7 27.17 -36.47 7.53
C GLY A 7 26.26 -35.85 6.48
N ASP A 8 26.30 -36.36 5.25
CA ASP A 8 25.43 -35.89 4.15
C ASP A 8 23.95 -36.13 4.44
N SER A 9 23.62 -37.28 5.05
CA SER A 9 22.26 -37.59 5.49
C SER A 9 21.77 -36.58 6.55
N MET A 10 22.59 -36.29 7.56
CA MET A 10 22.25 -35.31 8.60
C MET A 10 22.03 -33.91 8.05
N VAL A 11 22.87 -33.46 7.10
CA VAL A 11 22.72 -32.15 6.45
C VAL A 11 21.41 -32.07 5.67
N ILE A 12 21.08 -33.09 4.89
CA ILE A 12 19.81 -33.14 4.12
C ILE A 12 18.61 -33.10 5.07
N TRP A 13 18.66 -33.83 6.18
CA TRP A 13 17.62 -33.80 7.21
C TRP A 13 17.46 -32.42 7.84
N ALA A 14 18.56 -31.76 8.19
CA ALA A 14 18.53 -30.40 8.73
C ALA A 14 17.92 -29.40 7.73
N ILE A 15 18.29 -29.47 6.45
CA ILE A 15 17.72 -28.63 5.40
C ILE A 15 16.22 -28.91 5.24
N ALA A 16 15.80 -30.19 5.23
CA ALA A 16 14.39 -30.55 5.14
C ALA A 16 13.57 -29.98 6.30
N ILE A 17 14.10 -30.05 7.53
CA ILE A 17 13.46 -29.45 8.71
C ILE A 17 13.33 -27.93 8.54
N LEU A 18 14.41 -27.24 8.13
CA LEU A 18 14.38 -25.80 7.88
C LEU A 18 13.34 -25.44 6.80
N CYS A 19 13.25 -26.21 5.71
CA CYS A 19 12.25 -26.02 4.67
C CYS A 19 10.83 -26.17 5.21
N VAL A 20 10.56 -27.17 6.06
CA VAL A 20 9.22 -27.34 6.67
C VAL A 20 8.90 -26.23 7.66
N VAL A 21 9.85 -25.81 8.49
CA VAL A 21 9.66 -24.69 9.43
C VAL A 21 9.33 -23.41 8.67
N TRP A 22 10.11 -23.10 7.63
CA TRP A 22 9.89 -21.92 6.80
C TRP A 22 8.57 -21.99 6.04
N TYR A 23 8.26 -23.15 5.42
CA TYR A 23 7.00 -23.39 4.73
C TYR A 23 5.79 -23.18 5.65
N THR A 24 5.80 -23.79 6.83
CA THR A 24 4.73 -23.65 7.83
C THR A 24 4.60 -22.20 8.28
N PHE A 25 5.72 -21.49 8.48
CA PHE A 25 5.71 -20.07 8.82
C PHE A 25 5.04 -19.23 7.72
N ILE A 26 5.43 -19.39 6.45
CA ILE A 26 4.87 -18.62 5.33
C ILE A 26 3.38 -18.93 5.11
N VAL A 27 3.00 -20.21 5.13
CA VAL A 27 1.59 -20.62 5.02
C VAL A 27 0.78 -20.06 6.19
N GLY A 28 1.31 -20.15 7.41
CA GLY A 28 0.70 -19.57 8.61
C GLY A 28 0.52 -18.05 8.52
N LEU A 29 1.52 -17.33 8.01
CA LEU A 29 1.45 -15.88 7.79
C LEU A 29 0.41 -15.52 6.72
N SER A 30 0.36 -16.26 5.61
CA SER A 30 -0.61 -16.10 4.53
C SER A 30 -2.05 -16.31 5.03
N ILE A 31 -2.30 -17.39 5.80
CA ILE A 31 -3.60 -17.68 6.41
C ILE A 31 -3.97 -16.62 7.45
N THR A 32 -3.03 -16.22 8.31
CA THR A 32 -3.25 -15.16 9.31
C THR A 32 -3.66 -13.86 8.62
N GLY A 33 -2.95 -13.47 7.55
CA GLY A 33 -3.29 -12.30 6.75
C GLY A 33 -4.69 -12.36 6.15
N ALA A 34 -5.05 -13.49 5.55
CA ALA A 34 -6.38 -13.71 4.97
C ALA A 34 -7.49 -13.60 6.03
N ILE A 35 -7.31 -14.22 7.21
CA ILE A 35 -8.26 -14.18 8.32
C ILE A 35 -8.36 -12.76 8.89
N VAL A 36 -7.23 -12.12 9.23
CA VAL A 36 -7.20 -10.78 9.82
C VAL A 36 -7.82 -9.77 8.85
N THR A 37 -7.50 -9.87 7.56
CA THR A 37 -8.13 -9.04 6.53
C THR A 37 -9.64 -9.24 6.55
N TYR A 38 -10.13 -10.48 6.41
CA TYR A 38 -11.56 -10.77 6.43
C TYR A 38 -12.26 -10.21 7.68
N LEU A 39 -11.68 -10.40 8.87
CA LEU A 39 -12.25 -9.90 10.12
C LEU A 39 -12.33 -8.36 10.16
N LYS A 40 -11.34 -7.67 9.58
CA LYS A 40 -11.30 -6.20 9.46
C LYS A 40 -12.26 -5.68 8.39
N VAL A 41 -12.35 -6.35 7.23
CA VAL A 41 -13.07 -5.83 6.07
C VAL A 41 -14.53 -6.31 5.95
N ARG A 42 -14.98 -7.25 6.78
CA ARG A 42 -16.34 -7.83 6.68
C ARG A 42 -17.48 -6.85 7.00
N LYS A 43 -17.19 -5.72 7.64
CA LYS A 43 -18.18 -4.68 7.95
C LYS A 43 -17.53 -3.32 8.11
N VAL A 44 -18.32 -2.27 7.88
CA VAL A 44 -17.93 -0.89 8.19
C VAL A 44 -17.64 -0.77 9.68
N GLY A 45 -16.53 -0.10 10.02
CA GLY A 45 -16.20 0.23 11.39
C GLY A 45 -17.18 1.24 12.00
N ARG A 46 -17.53 1.07 13.28
CA ARG A 46 -18.41 2.03 13.97
C ARG A 46 -17.72 3.39 14.08
N ILE A 47 -18.40 4.44 13.64
CA ILE A 47 -18.04 5.83 13.94
C ILE A 47 -18.46 6.13 15.39
N LYS A 48 -17.53 6.63 16.22
CA LYS A 48 -17.91 7.19 17.52
C LYS A 48 -18.50 8.59 17.32
N THR A 49 -19.50 8.94 18.13
CA THR A 49 -20.10 10.27 18.08
C THR A 49 -19.02 11.35 18.19
N PRO A 50 -19.07 12.39 17.33
CA PRO A 50 -18.14 13.50 17.41
C PRO A 50 -18.12 14.08 18.82
N LYS A 51 -16.93 14.33 19.35
CA LYS A 51 -16.76 15.02 20.63
C LYS A 51 -16.40 16.48 20.35
N ASN A 52 -16.80 17.40 21.23
CA ASN A 52 -16.43 18.82 21.12
C ASN A 52 -14.90 19.07 21.09
N ASN A 53 -14.09 18.08 21.48
CA ASN A 53 -12.62 18.12 21.48
C ASN A 53 -11.97 17.28 20.37
N ASP A 54 -12.70 16.90 19.32
CA ASP A 54 -12.08 16.21 18.18
C ASP A 54 -11.00 17.10 17.53
N GLU A 55 -9.77 16.58 17.41
CA GLU A 55 -8.61 17.30 16.87
C GLU A 55 -8.85 17.68 15.39
N GLY A 56 -8.39 18.87 14.98
CA GLY A 56 -8.47 19.24 13.57
C GLY A 56 -7.53 18.40 12.71
N VAL A 57 -7.86 18.23 11.43
CA VAL A 57 -7.01 17.49 10.47
C VAL A 57 -6.78 18.30 9.21
N THR A 58 -5.53 18.40 8.76
CA THR A 58 -5.19 18.95 7.45
C THR A 58 -4.94 17.80 6.47
N ILE A 59 -5.72 17.73 5.40
CA ILE A 59 -5.54 16.73 4.35
C ILE A 59 -4.65 17.33 3.25
N LEU A 60 -3.52 16.69 2.97
CA LEU A 60 -2.60 17.06 1.90
C LEU A 60 -2.76 16.09 0.73
N ARG A 61 -3.12 16.63 -0.45
CA ARG A 61 -3.22 15.89 -1.71
C ARG A 61 -2.10 16.34 -2.66
N PRO A 62 -1.01 15.58 -2.83
CA PRO A 62 0.00 15.91 -3.84
C PRO A 62 -0.53 15.56 -5.22
N LEU A 63 -0.53 16.51 -6.14
CA LEU A 63 -1.01 16.33 -7.51
C LEU A 63 0.15 16.40 -8.51
N LYS A 64 0.01 15.68 -9.63
CA LYS A 64 0.83 15.84 -10.83
C LYS A 64 0.14 15.21 -12.03
N GLY A 65 -0.34 16.04 -12.96
CA GLY A 65 -1.11 15.60 -14.12
C GLY A 65 -2.45 14.97 -13.74
N LEU A 66 -3.12 14.36 -14.72
CA LEU A 66 -4.43 13.73 -14.54
C LEU A 66 -4.29 12.23 -14.23
N ASP A 67 -5.00 11.81 -13.19
CA ASP A 67 -5.12 10.41 -12.78
C ASP A 67 -6.46 9.82 -13.23
N CYS A 68 -6.52 8.48 -13.29
CA CYS A 68 -7.76 7.74 -13.49
C CYS A 68 -8.80 8.11 -12.42
N GLU A 69 -10.00 8.52 -12.83
CA GLU A 69 -11.11 8.90 -11.93
C GLU A 69 -10.68 9.94 -10.86
N MET A 70 -9.76 10.85 -11.21
CA MET A 70 -9.18 11.84 -10.31
C MET A 70 -10.25 12.68 -9.61
N GLU A 71 -11.26 13.17 -10.34
CA GLU A 71 -12.34 13.97 -9.77
C GLU A 71 -13.04 13.24 -8.62
N SER A 72 -13.48 11.98 -8.85
CA SER A 72 -14.08 11.13 -7.81
C SER A 72 -13.15 10.94 -6.62
N CYS A 73 -11.86 10.70 -6.87
CA CYS A 73 -10.86 10.51 -5.81
C CYS A 73 -10.66 11.77 -4.97
N LEU A 74 -10.52 12.94 -5.60
CA LEU A 74 -10.33 14.21 -4.90
C LEU A 74 -11.60 14.65 -4.17
N ALA A 75 -12.78 14.52 -4.80
CA ALA A 75 -14.10 14.80 -4.21
C ALA A 75 -14.32 14.06 -2.89
N SER A 76 -13.81 12.82 -2.78
CA SER A 76 -13.93 12.03 -1.55
C SER A 76 -13.29 12.68 -0.31
N SER A 77 -12.35 13.63 -0.49
CA SER A 77 -11.76 14.41 0.60
C SER A 77 -12.72 15.46 1.14
N PHE A 78 -13.50 16.10 0.26
CA PHE A 78 -14.50 17.09 0.63
C PHE A 78 -15.69 16.45 1.35
N GLN A 79 -15.98 15.19 1.03
CA GLN A 79 -17.12 14.44 1.53
C GLN A 79 -16.87 13.76 2.89
N GLN A 80 -15.76 14.04 3.57
CA GLN A 80 -15.48 13.43 4.86
C GLN A 80 -16.49 13.92 5.91
N ASN A 81 -17.11 12.97 6.62
CA ASN A 81 -18.01 13.26 7.74
C ASN A 81 -17.17 13.55 9.00
N TYR A 82 -16.58 14.74 9.03
CA TYR A 82 -15.75 15.22 10.12
C TYR A 82 -15.89 16.73 10.29
N PRO A 83 -16.03 17.26 11.51
CA PRO A 83 -16.41 18.66 11.72
C PRO A 83 -15.27 19.66 11.50
N LYS A 84 -14.01 19.23 11.63
CA LYS A 84 -12.86 20.14 11.71
C LYS A 84 -11.71 19.66 10.82
N PHE A 85 -11.76 20.00 9.54
CA PHE A 85 -10.65 19.71 8.62
C PHE A 85 -10.46 20.81 7.59
N GLU A 86 -9.27 20.83 6.97
CA GLU A 86 -8.98 21.62 5.77
C GLU A 86 -8.37 20.71 4.69
N LEU A 87 -8.41 21.16 3.44
CA LEU A 87 -7.80 20.51 2.29
C LEU A 87 -6.73 21.41 1.67
N ILE A 88 -5.56 20.84 1.42
CA ILE A 88 -4.50 21.51 0.66
C ILE A 88 -4.10 20.63 -0.51
N PHE A 89 -4.30 21.15 -1.71
CA PHE A 89 -3.87 20.52 -2.96
C PHE A 89 -2.50 21.07 -3.33
N CYS A 90 -1.49 20.20 -3.35
CA CYS A 90 -0.09 20.58 -3.51
C CYS A 90 0.41 20.28 -4.92
N LEU A 91 0.84 21.31 -5.65
CA LEU A 91 1.30 21.20 -7.03
C LEU A 91 2.69 21.81 -7.23
N GLU A 92 3.37 21.34 -8.28
CA GLU A 92 4.70 21.84 -8.67
C GLU A 92 4.61 23.08 -9.58
N SER A 93 3.56 23.16 -10.41
CA SER A 93 3.38 24.22 -11.42
C SER A 93 1.90 24.62 -11.50
N ASP A 94 1.68 25.89 -11.82
CA ASP A 94 0.40 26.52 -12.18
C ASP A 94 -0.17 26.07 -13.54
N SER A 95 0.64 25.40 -14.36
CA SER A 95 0.23 24.84 -15.65
C SER A 95 -0.26 23.38 -15.57
N ASP A 96 -0.30 22.80 -14.37
CA ASP A 96 -0.73 21.41 -14.20
C ASP A 96 -2.25 21.27 -14.43
N PRO A 97 -2.69 20.36 -15.33
CA PRO A 97 -4.11 20.20 -15.66
C PRO A 97 -4.98 19.75 -14.49
N ALA A 98 -4.41 19.25 -13.39
CA ALA A 98 -5.16 18.92 -12.19
C ALA A 98 -5.77 20.16 -11.50
N ILE A 99 -5.28 21.38 -11.80
CA ILE A 99 -5.79 22.63 -11.22
C ILE A 99 -7.24 22.87 -11.59
N ASP A 100 -7.63 22.58 -12.84
CA ASP A 100 -9.01 22.79 -13.31
C ASP A 100 -9.99 21.89 -12.54
N VAL A 101 -9.62 20.62 -12.35
CA VAL A 101 -10.41 19.65 -11.59
C VAL A 101 -10.58 20.11 -10.14
N VAL A 102 -9.50 20.55 -9.49
CA VAL A 102 -9.56 21.02 -8.10
C VAL A 102 -10.35 22.31 -7.97
N THR A 103 -10.18 23.25 -8.89
CA THR A 103 -10.89 24.53 -8.88
C THR A 103 -12.39 24.33 -8.97
N GLU A 104 -12.83 23.40 -9.82
CA GLU A 104 -14.24 23.04 -9.93
C GLU A 104 -14.76 22.38 -8.64
N LEU A 105 -14.00 21.45 -8.05
CA LEU A 105 -14.38 20.85 -6.78
C LEU A 105 -14.47 21.88 -5.63
N ILE A 106 -13.56 22.85 -5.55
CA ILE A 106 -13.62 23.92 -4.55
C ILE A 106 -14.91 24.73 -4.70
N LYS A 107 -15.34 25.02 -5.95
CA LYS A 107 -16.62 25.71 -6.21
C LYS A 107 -17.83 24.85 -5.80
N GLN A 108 -17.77 23.54 -6.00
CA GLN A 108 -18.84 22.61 -5.65
C GLN A 108 -19.01 22.41 -4.15
N TYR A 109 -17.94 22.54 -3.36
CA TYR A 109 -17.96 22.34 -1.90
C TYR A 109 -17.51 23.60 -1.12
N PRO A 110 -18.26 24.73 -1.22
CA PRO A 110 -17.85 26.01 -0.65
C PRO A 110 -17.81 26.04 0.89
N SER A 111 -18.42 25.06 1.56
CA SER A 111 -18.41 24.92 3.02
C SER A 111 -17.13 24.29 3.58
N VAL A 112 -16.28 23.72 2.71
CA VAL A 112 -15.02 23.06 3.11
C VAL A 112 -13.86 24.03 2.92
N ASP A 113 -13.05 24.22 3.97
CA ASP A 113 -11.80 25.01 3.93
C ASP A 113 -10.79 24.32 3.00
N ALA A 114 -10.70 24.76 1.74
CA ALA A 114 -9.90 24.11 0.71
C ALA A 114 -9.10 25.13 -0.10
N LYS A 115 -7.82 24.83 -0.34
CA LYS A 115 -6.93 25.73 -1.10
C LYS A 115 -5.93 24.97 -1.98
N ILE A 116 -5.51 25.64 -3.05
CA ILE A 116 -4.43 25.19 -3.93
C ILE A 116 -3.12 25.85 -3.46
N MET A 117 -2.05 25.06 -3.39
CA MET A 117 -0.71 25.54 -3.07
C MET A 117 0.27 25.05 -4.11
N ILE A 118 0.85 26.00 -4.84
CA ILE A 118 1.87 25.75 -5.85
C ILE A 118 3.24 26.10 -5.26
N SER A 119 4.22 25.24 -5.48
CA SER A 119 5.60 25.40 -5.04
C SER A 119 6.57 24.66 -5.96
N ASP A 120 7.59 25.36 -6.42
CA ASP A 120 8.70 24.81 -7.19
C ASP A 120 9.93 24.48 -6.33
N GLU A 121 9.90 24.83 -5.03
CA GLU A 121 10.97 24.63 -4.07
C GLU A 121 11.48 23.17 -4.03
N LYS A 122 12.80 23.01 -4.02
CA LYS A 122 13.46 21.70 -4.02
C LYS A 122 14.21 21.46 -2.71
N TYR A 123 13.72 20.51 -1.92
CA TYR A 123 14.37 20.05 -0.69
C TYR A 123 15.19 18.76 -0.90
N GLY A 124 14.96 18.09 -2.03
CA GLY A 124 15.66 16.87 -2.40
C GLY A 124 15.17 16.28 -3.74
N PRO A 125 15.67 15.10 -4.14
CA PRO A 125 15.29 14.39 -5.35
C PRO A 125 13.82 13.94 -5.40
N ASN A 126 13.11 13.87 -4.26
CA ASN A 126 11.74 13.38 -4.21
C ASN A 126 10.72 14.50 -4.55
N PRO A 127 10.16 14.53 -5.78
CA PRO A 127 9.17 15.53 -6.17
C PRO A 127 7.87 15.48 -5.36
N LYS A 128 7.48 14.34 -4.77
CA LYS A 128 6.27 14.27 -3.93
C LYS A 128 6.48 15.05 -2.63
N ILE A 129 7.60 14.87 -1.94
CA ILE A 129 7.92 15.64 -0.73
C ILE A 129 8.14 17.12 -1.06
N ASN A 130 8.80 17.44 -2.17
CA ASN A 130 8.95 18.84 -2.60
C ASN A 130 7.59 19.52 -2.76
N ASN A 131 6.62 18.87 -3.42
CA ASN A 131 5.26 19.39 -3.53
C ASN A 131 4.58 19.52 -2.15
N LEU A 132 4.72 18.51 -1.28
CA LEU A 132 4.05 18.49 0.02
C LEU A 132 4.63 19.47 1.05
N ALA A 133 5.90 19.83 0.96
CA ALA A 133 6.61 20.56 2.01
C ALA A 133 5.97 21.92 2.34
N LYS A 134 5.54 22.66 1.32
CA LYS A 134 4.86 23.95 1.49
C LYS A 134 3.48 23.77 2.15
N GLY A 135 2.70 22.78 1.71
CA GLY A 135 1.40 22.46 2.30
C GLY A 135 1.52 21.96 3.75
N PHE A 136 2.55 21.17 4.05
CA PHE A 136 2.84 20.68 5.39
C PHE A 136 3.21 21.80 6.37
N SER A 137 4.00 22.77 5.91
CA SER A 137 4.36 23.95 6.70
C SER A 137 3.13 24.85 6.94
N ALA A 138 2.30 25.04 5.93
CA ALA A 138 1.10 25.88 5.98
C ALA A 138 -0.14 25.21 6.59
N ALA A 139 -0.02 23.96 7.05
CA ALA A 139 -1.14 23.24 7.65
C ALA A 139 -1.61 23.91 8.96
N LYS A 140 -2.91 24.15 9.04
CA LYS A 140 -3.65 24.74 10.16
C LYS A 140 -3.72 23.79 11.36
N TYR A 141 -3.76 22.48 11.10
CA TYR A 141 -3.92 21.47 12.15
C TYR A 141 -2.69 20.58 12.27
N ASP A 142 -2.53 19.96 13.45
CA ASP A 142 -1.37 19.13 13.74
C ASP A 142 -1.47 17.72 13.15
N ILE A 143 -2.67 17.14 13.06
CA ILE A 143 -2.86 15.87 12.37
C ILE A 143 -2.82 16.17 10.86
N ILE A 144 -1.86 15.56 10.18
CA ILE A 144 -1.70 15.64 8.74
C ILE A 144 -2.14 14.32 8.12
N TRP A 145 -3.04 14.37 7.15
CA TRP A 145 -3.39 13.24 6.32
C TRP A 145 -2.81 13.41 4.92
N VAL A 146 -1.71 12.72 4.64
CA VAL A 146 -1.16 12.63 3.29
C VAL A 146 -1.91 11.54 2.53
N LEU A 147 -2.59 11.93 1.46
CA LEU A 147 -3.46 11.07 0.68
C LEU A 147 -3.15 11.27 -0.81
N ASP A 148 -2.82 10.20 -1.53
CA ASP A 148 -2.43 10.31 -2.95
C ASP A 148 -3.63 10.77 -3.81
N SER A 149 -3.37 11.53 -4.88
CA SER A 149 -4.38 12.10 -5.79
C SER A 149 -5.38 11.09 -6.36
N ASN A 150 -4.92 9.88 -6.65
CA ASN A 150 -5.70 8.79 -7.26
C ASN A 150 -6.28 7.81 -6.26
N VAL A 151 -6.45 8.23 -5.00
CA VAL A 151 -6.99 7.39 -3.94
C VAL A 151 -8.35 7.92 -3.49
N TRP A 152 -9.34 7.06 -3.54
CA TRP A 152 -10.68 7.30 -3.01
C TRP A 152 -10.83 6.73 -1.60
N VAL A 153 -11.53 7.47 -0.74
CA VAL A 153 -11.82 7.12 0.67
C VAL A 153 -13.32 7.24 0.97
N SER A 154 -13.84 6.41 1.88
CA SER A 154 -15.23 6.52 2.34
C SER A 154 -15.42 7.71 3.29
N GLN A 155 -16.66 8.20 3.46
CA GLN A 155 -16.95 9.45 4.20
C GLN A 155 -16.52 9.40 5.68
N GLY A 156 -16.69 8.27 6.36
CA GLY A 156 -16.31 8.08 7.77
C GLY A 156 -14.84 7.76 8.02
N THR A 157 -14.02 7.67 6.97
CA THR A 157 -12.62 7.22 7.07
C THR A 157 -11.80 8.13 7.98
N LEU A 158 -11.96 9.45 7.85
CA LEU A 158 -11.25 10.43 8.67
C LEU A 158 -11.55 10.26 10.16
N LYS A 159 -12.85 10.24 10.52
CA LYS A 159 -13.27 10.13 11.92
C LYS A 159 -12.75 8.84 12.57
N ARG A 160 -12.87 7.70 11.87
CA ARG A 160 -12.32 6.42 12.36
C ARG A 160 -10.81 6.47 12.54
N SER A 161 -10.10 7.19 11.69
CA SER A 161 -8.65 7.34 11.77
C SER A 161 -8.23 8.19 12.97
N VAL A 162 -8.91 9.31 13.21
CA VAL A 162 -8.68 10.13 14.42
C VAL A 162 -9.02 9.36 15.69
N ASP A 163 -10.11 8.60 15.70
CA ASP A 163 -10.48 7.75 16.83
C ASP A 163 -9.38 6.71 17.16
N ARG A 164 -8.57 6.29 16.19
CA ARG A 164 -7.44 5.39 16.43
C ARG A 164 -6.31 6.08 17.17
N PHE A 165 -5.95 7.31 16.83
CA PHE A 165 -4.99 8.08 17.62
C PHE A 165 -5.43 8.21 19.09
N ASN A 166 -6.72 8.49 19.29
CA ASN A 166 -7.30 8.67 20.63
C ASN A 166 -7.44 7.36 21.42
N SER A 167 -7.34 6.20 20.75
CA SER A 167 -7.48 4.89 21.41
C SER A 167 -6.22 4.41 22.12
N ASN A 168 -5.04 4.88 21.70
CA ASN A 168 -3.77 4.49 22.28
C ASN A 168 -2.73 5.59 22.02
N PRO A 169 -2.14 6.21 23.05
CA PRO A 169 -1.19 7.31 22.89
C PRO A 169 0.11 6.90 22.18
N LYS A 170 0.43 5.60 22.11
CA LYS A 170 1.57 5.10 21.32
C LYS A 170 1.30 5.14 19.81
N ILE A 171 0.05 5.19 19.36
CA ILE A 171 -0.27 5.27 17.94
C ILE A 171 0.12 6.66 17.46
N ALA A 172 1.13 6.71 16.61
CA ALA A 172 1.71 7.94 16.07
C ALA A 172 1.53 8.04 14.54
N LEU A 173 1.17 6.93 13.88
CA LEU A 173 0.82 6.89 12.47
C LEU A 173 -0.39 5.97 12.26
N VAL A 174 -1.40 6.46 11.56
CA VAL A 174 -2.58 5.68 11.15
C VAL A 174 -2.59 5.54 9.65
N HIS A 175 -2.87 4.35 9.14
CA HIS A 175 -2.91 4.07 7.71
C HIS A 175 -4.01 3.07 7.37
N HIS A 176 -4.27 2.90 6.08
CA HIS A 176 -5.41 2.13 5.57
C HIS A 176 -4.97 1.01 4.64
N LEU A 177 -5.83 0.02 4.44
CA LEU A 177 -5.57 -1.08 3.52
C LEU A 177 -5.72 -0.58 2.08
N PRO A 178 -4.64 -0.51 1.28
CA PRO A 178 -4.75 -0.05 -0.10
C PRO A 178 -5.27 -1.16 -1.01
N LEU A 179 -6.28 -0.84 -1.80
CA LEU A 179 -6.84 -1.69 -2.84
C LEU A 179 -6.66 -1.01 -4.20
N CYS A 180 -6.50 -1.82 -5.24
CA CYS A 180 -6.53 -1.36 -6.63
C CYS A 180 -7.68 -2.05 -7.35
N VAL A 181 -8.40 -1.31 -8.19
CA VAL A 181 -9.53 -1.84 -8.96
C VAL A 181 -9.34 -1.50 -10.42
N SER A 182 -9.29 -2.51 -11.30
CA SER A 182 -9.32 -2.27 -12.75
C SER A 182 -10.75 -1.93 -13.17
N ILE A 183 -10.91 -0.76 -13.79
CA ILE A 183 -12.22 -0.24 -14.19
C ILE A 183 -12.50 -0.40 -15.69
N ASP A 184 -11.48 -0.72 -16.49
CA ASP A 184 -11.56 -0.92 -17.94
C ASP A 184 -11.62 -2.41 -18.32
N GLY A 185 -11.07 -3.30 -17.48
CA GLY A 185 -11.10 -4.76 -17.63
C GLY A 185 -10.24 -5.31 -18.78
N THR A 186 -9.95 -4.50 -19.80
CA THR A 186 -9.13 -4.86 -20.97
C THR A 186 -7.63 -4.68 -20.72
N SER A 187 -7.26 -3.81 -19.78
CA SER A 187 -5.88 -3.52 -19.45
C SER A 187 -5.25 -4.66 -18.63
N ARG A 188 -4.38 -5.44 -19.28
CA ARG A 188 -3.62 -6.53 -18.62
C ARG A 188 -2.82 -6.03 -17.42
N GLY A 189 -2.22 -4.84 -17.51
CA GLY A 189 -1.45 -4.25 -16.40
C GLY A 189 -2.35 -3.90 -15.21
N SER A 190 -3.51 -3.29 -15.45
CA SER A 190 -4.46 -2.93 -14.38
C SER A 190 -5.03 -4.17 -13.70
N ASN A 191 -5.33 -5.22 -14.48
CA ASN A 191 -5.79 -6.50 -13.94
C ASN A 191 -4.72 -7.17 -13.06
N LEU A 192 -3.45 -7.08 -13.43
CA LEU A 192 -2.34 -7.62 -12.63
C LEU A 192 -2.07 -6.80 -11.36
N ASP A 193 -2.22 -5.46 -11.41
CA ASP A 193 -2.15 -4.62 -10.21
C ASP A 193 -3.30 -4.96 -9.25
N GLU A 194 -4.54 -5.03 -9.75
CA GLU A 194 -5.71 -5.45 -8.97
C GLU A 194 -5.47 -6.84 -8.34
N MET A 195 -5.03 -7.82 -9.15
CA MET A 195 -4.69 -9.17 -8.67
C MET A 195 -3.65 -9.13 -7.56
N PHE A 196 -2.52 -8.44 -7.76
CA PHE A 196 -1.45 -8.37 -6.77
C PHE A 196 -1.91 -7.71 -5.46
N MET A 197 -2.60 -6.57 -5.55
CA MET A 197 -3.04 -5.79 -4.39
C MET A 197 -4.10 -6.53 -3.57
N LEU A 198 -5.02 -7.23 -4.24
CA LEU A 198 -6.13 -7.96 -3.61
C LEU A 198 -5.80 -9.43 -3.30
N SER A 199 -4.56 -9.89 -3.51
CA SER A 199 -4.10 -11.23 -3.10
C SER A 199 -2.83 -11.14 -2.24
N SER A 200 -1.65 -11.37 -2.83
CA SER A 200 -0.36 -11.42 -2.15
C SER A 200 -0.12 -10.20 -1.25
N HIS A 201 -0.28 -8.98 -1.77
CA HIS A 201 0.00 -7.77 -1.00
C HIS A 201 -0.86 -7.66 0.25
N SER A 202 -2.18 -7.66 0.12
CA SER A 202 -3.09 -7.45 1.25
C SER A 202 -2.98 -8.54 2.31
N LYS A 203 -2.77 -9.80 1.94
CA LYS A 203 -2.54 -10.89 2.92
C LYS A 203 -1.29 -10.61 3.75
N PHE A 204 -0.13 -10.42 3.12
CA PHE A 204 1.11 -10.24 3.87
C PHE A 204 1.16 -8.88 4.58
N TYR A 205 0.63 -7.82 3.96
CA TYR A 205 0.57 -6.48 4.54
C TYR A 205 -0.24 -6.46 5.85
N THR A 206 -1.41 -7.10 5.86
CA THR A 206 -2.24 -7.20 7.06
C THR A 206 -1.63 -8.12 8.11
N ALA A 207 -1.02 -9.24 7.70
CA ALA A 207 -0.35 -10.16 8.62
C ALA A 207 0.83 -9.49 9.34
N ILE A 208 1.69 -8.77 8.61
CA ILE A 208 2.85 -8.05 9.18
C ILE A 208 2.36 -6.95 10.15
N ASN A 209 1.34 -6.18 9.75
CA ASN A 209 0.75 -5.16 10.63
C ASN A 209 0.05 -5.76 11.86
N PHE A 210 -0.47 -6.98 11.77
CA PHE A 210 -1.06 -7.70 12.91
C PHE A 210 0.01 -8.17 13.90
N VAL A 211 1.11 -8.72 13.40
CA VAL A 211 2.25 -9.13 14.22
C VAL A 211 2.94 -7.92 14.86
N GLY A 212 3.03 -6.79 14.14
CA GLY A 212 3.37 -5.50 14.74
C GLY A 212 4.80 -5.36 15.26
N ILE A 213 5.75 -6.10 14.68
CA ILE A 213 7.18 -6.06 15.08
C ILE A 213 7.98 -4.94 14.40
N ALA A 214 7.48 -4.40 13.29
CA ALA A 214 8.10 -3.33 12.51
C ALA A 214 7.01 -2.49 11.82
N PRO A 215 7.29 -1.23 11.45
CA PRO A 215 6.35 -0.44 10.68
C PRO A 215 6.22 -1.03 9.28
N CYS A 216 4.99 -1.28 8.84
CA CYS A 216 4.69 -1.72 7.48
C CYS A 216 3.59 -0.82 6.93
N VAL A 217 4.00 0.18 6.15
CA VAL A 217 3.16 1.29 5.69
C VAL A 217 3.33 1.45 4.17
N MET A 218 2.26 1.90 3.50
CA MET A 218 2.28 2.23 2.07
C MET A 218 1.74 3.64 1.82
N GLY A 219 2.36 4.36 0.89
CA GLY A 219 2.27 5.80 0.69
C GLY A 219 0.95 6.37 0.17
N LYS A 220 -0.13 5.57 0.16
CA LYS A 220 -1.43 5.93 -0.41
C LYS A 220 -2.27 6.78 0.52
N SER A 221 -2.29 6.46 1.81
CA SER A 221 -3.16 7.11 2.80
C SER A 221 -2.56 6.96 4.19
N ASN A 222 -1.92 8.02 4.67
CA ASN A 222 -1.19 8.04 5.93
C ASN A 222 -1.53 9.28 6.73
N LEU A 223 -1.92 9.08 7.99
CA LEU A 223 -2.12 10.13 8.96
C LEU A 223 -1.01 10.06 10.01
N TYR A 224 -0.51 11.20 10.42
CA TYR A 224 0.42 11.34 11.54
C TYR A 224 0.39 12.78 12.07
N ARG A 225 0.87 12.99 13.29
CA ARG A 225 0.99 14.34 13.85
C ARG A 225 2.27 15.00 13.36
N ARG A 226 2.16 16.24 12.89
CA ARG A 226 3.29 17.07 12.46
C ARG A 226 4.27 17.28 13.60
N SER A 227 3.78 17.62 14.78
CA SER A 227 4.58 17.74 16.01
C SER A 227 5.39 16.48 16.34
N VAL A 228 4.80 15.29 16.15
CA VAL A 228 5.47 14.00 16.39
C VAL A 228 6.56 13.75 15.34
N LEU A 229 6.28 14.05 14.07
CA LEU A 229 7.27 13.91 13.00
C LEU A 229 8.43 14.87 13.21
N ASP A 230 8.17 16.14 13.53
CA ASP A 230 9.19 17.14 13.76
C ASP A 230 10.11 16.73 14.92
N LYS A 231 9.53 16.28 16.04
CA LYS A 231 10.28 15.75 17.18
C LYS A 231 11.14 14.55 16.78
N ALA A 232 10.58 13.58 16.07
CA ALA A 232 11.31 12.38 15.64
C ALA A 232 12.49 12.73 14.72
N VAL A 233 12.30 13.68 13.82
CA VAL A 233 13.36 14.19 12.93
C VAL A 233 14.42 14.96 13.71
N SER A 234 14.04 15.82 14.65
CA SER A 234 15.01 16.54 15.51
C SER A 234 15.89 15.59 16.31
N VAL A 235 15.30 14.54 16.90
CA VAL A 235 16.06 13.50 17.62
C VAL A 235 16.98 12.76 16.66
N LYS A 236 16.47 12.32 15.49
CA LYS A 236 17.26 11.60 14.50
C LYS A 236 18.45 12.39 13.96
N LEU A 237 18.28 13.70 13.80
CA LEU A 237 19.32 14.60 13.29
C LEU A 237 20.19 15.22 14.38
N LEU A 238 19.90 14.96 15.66
CA LEU A 238 20.55 15.58 16.83
C LEU A 238 20.61 17.11 16.73
N LYS A 239 19.56 17.72 16.16
CA LYS A 239 19.45 19.18 16.02
C LYS A 239 18.01 19.66 16.05
N SER A 240 17.80 20.88 16.55
CA SER A 240 16.50 21.54 16.42
C SER A 240 16.20 21.80 14.94
N ILE A 241 14.94 21.61 14.55
CA ILE A 241 14.44 22.00 13.24
C ILE A 241 13.37 23.07 13.41
N GLU A 242 13.11 23.84 12.36
CA GLU A 242 11.98 24.76 12.34
C GLU A 242 10.66 23.97 12.48
N PRO A 243 9.75 24.36 13.38
CA PRO A 243 8.46 23.69 13.52
C PRO A 243 7.70 23.60 12.19
N GLY A 244 7.09 22.46 11.93
CA GLY A 244 6.34 22.19 10.71
C GLY A 244 7.20 21.95 9.47
N THR A 245 8.48 21.62 9.63
CA THR A 245 9.40 21.42 8.50
C THR A 245 10.02 20.02 8.43
N GLY A 246 9.71 19.14 9.38
CA GLY A 246 10.29 17.80 9.49
C GLY A 246 10.08 16.94 8.25
N ILE A 247 9.00 17.15 7.49
CA ILE A 247 8.76 16.43 6.24
C ILE A 247 9.87 16.64 5.20
N ARG A 248 10.54 17.82 5.20
CA ARG A 248 11.60 18.18 4.25
C ARG A 248 12.78 17.22 4.33
N HIS A 249 13.07 16.67 5.51
CA HIS A 249 14.13 15.66 5.71
C HIS A 249 13.93 14.43 4.82
N PHE A 250 12.68 14.08 4.50
CA PHE A 250 12.37 12.89 3.72
C PHE A 250 12.43 13.11 2.21
N ALA A 251 12.71 14.34 1.76
CA ALA A 251 12.85 14.66 0.33
C ALA A 251 14.02 13.92 -0.34
N GLN A 252 14.95 13.39 0.45
CA GLN A 252 16.08 12.59 -0.03
C GLN A 252 15.74 11.13 -0.31
N PHE A 253 14.58 10.61 0.12
CA PHE A 253 14.21 9.21 -0.01
C PHE A 253 13.12 9.02 -1.06
N ILE A 254 13.20 7.99 -1.92
CA ILE A 254 12.12 7.65 -2.88
C ILE A 254 10.87 7.08 -2.19
N ALA A 255 11.05 6.30 -1.12
CA ALA A 255 9.95 5.73 -0.32
C ALA A 255 9.82 6.54 0.97
N GLU A 256 9.36 7.79 0.82
CA GLU A 256 9.22 8.73 1.93
C GLU A 256 8.31 8.20 3.04
N ASP A 257 7.26 7.47 2.65
CA ASP A 257 6.25 6.87 3.50
C ASP A 257 6.85 5.89 4.53
N ASN A 258 7.65 4.94 4.05
CA ASN A 258 8.33 3.96 4.88
C ASN A 258 9.37 4.63 5.78
N MET A 259 10.10 5.61 5.26
CA MET A 259 11.12 6.33 6.04
C MET A 259 10.51 7.20 7.14
N ILE A 260 9.37 7.85 6.88
CA ILE A 260 8.57 8.57 7.88
C ILE A 260 8.09 7.59 8.96
N ALA A 261 7.51 6.46 8.56
CA ALA A 261 7.00 5.46 9.48
C ALA A 261 8.12 4.89 10.37
N GLN A 262 9.29 4.59 9.79
CA GLN A 262 10.47 4.12 10.51
C GLN A 262 10.98 5.17 11.50
N CYS A 263 11.12 6.43 11.07
CA CYS A 263 11.56 7.51 11.94
C CYS A 263 10.65 7.67 13.17
N ILE A 264 9.33 7.64 12.97
CA ILE A 264 8.35 7.68 14.06
C ILE A 264 8.47 6.43 14.95
N TRP A 265 8.66 5.25 14.35
CA TRP A 265 8.75 3.98 15.07
C TRP A 265 9.97 3.89 15.99
N ASP A 266 11.12 4.30 15.48
CA ASP A 266 12.40 4.33 16.22
C ASP A 266 12.33 5.29 17.42
N ASN A 267 11.46 6.30 17.35
CA ASN A 267 11.20 7.25 18.43
C ASN A 267 10.02 6.81 19.35
N GLY A 268 9.69 5.51 19.36
CA GLY A 268 8.71 4.92 20.27
C GLY A 268 7.25 4.97 19.79
N GLY A 269 6.99 5.62 18.65
CA GLY A 269 5.68 5.62 18.01
C GLY A 269 5.31 4.25 17.43
N ARG A 270 4.02 3.99 17.25
CA ARG A 270 3.49 2.78 16.63
C ARG A 270 2.53 3.11 15.50
N THR A 271 2.44 2.21 14.53
CA THR A 271 1.51 2.32 13.42
C THR A 271 0.18 1.64 13.77
N ALA A 272 -0.91 2.09 13.15
CA ALA A 272 -2.21 1.44 13.25
C ALA A 272 -2.87 1.33 11.89
N LEU A 273 -3.07 0.10 11.42
CA LEU A 273 -3.90 -0.20 10.26
C LEU A 273 -5.37 -0.26 10.69
N THR A 274 -6.22 0.64 10.16
CA THR A 274 -7.65 0.67 10.52
C THR A 274 -8.43 -0.51 9.89
N GLY A 275 -9.76 -0.52 10.02
CA GLY A 275 -10.64 -1.42 9.28
C GLY A 275 -11.04 -0.90 7.91
N ASP A 276 -10.64 0.33 7.56
CA ASP A 276 -10.98 0.97 6.30
C ASP A 276 -10.03 0.55 5.18
N SER A 277 -10.61 0.43 3.99
CA SER A 277 -9.87 0.29 2.75
C SER A 277 -9.88 1.61 1.99
N VAL A 278 -8.79 1.89 1.29
CA VAL A 278 -8.70 3.00 0.33
C VAL A 278 -8.51 2.44 -1.06
N VAL A 279 -9.17 3.03 -2.04
CA VAL A 279 -9.31 2.41 -3.36
C VAL A 279 -8.67 3.28 -4.42
N GLN A 280 -7.75 2.70 -5.18
CA GLN A 280 -7.18 3.29 -6.38
C GLN A 280 -7.86 2.67 -7.62
N PRO A 281 -8.67 3.43 -8.37
CA PRO A 281 -9.11 3.02 -9.68
C PRO A 281 -7.94 3.02 -10.68
N LEU A 282 -7.89 2.01 -11.55
CA LEU A 282 -6.86 1.83 -12.56
C LEU A 282 -7.49 1.61 -13.93
N SER A 283 -6.96 2.29 -14.93
CA SER A 283 -7.23 2.04 -16.34
C SER A 283 -5.98 2.27 -17.19
N ASN A 284 -5.94 1.68 -18.39
CA ASN A 284 -4.94 1.90 -19.43
C ASN A 284 -3.49 1.59 -19.01
N VAL A 285 -3.28 0.73 -18.02
CA VAL A 285 -1.94 0.28 -17.63
C VAL A 285 -1.46 -0.87 -18.54
N SER A 286 -0.34 -0.70 -19.22
CA SER A 286 0.25 -1.79 -20.02
C SER A 286 0.88 -2.87 -19.13
N LEU A 287 1.11 -4.07 -19.68
CA LEU A 287 1.86 -5.12 -18.98
C LEU A 287 3.26 -4.64 -18.55
N GLY A 288 3.94 -3.90 -19.43
CA GLY A 288 5.22 -3.27 -19.14
C GLY A 288 5.13 -2.21 -18.03
N GLY A 289 4.00 -1.49 -17.94
CA GLY A 289 3.72 -0.56 -16.85
C GLY A 289 3.62 -1.26 -15.49
N TYR A 290 2.87 -2.38 -15.42
CA TYR A 290 2.81 -3.23 -14.22
C TYR A 290 4.20 -3.74 -13.84
N TRP A 291 4.93 -4.33 -14.78
CA TRP A 291 6.28 -4.84 -14.58
C TRP A 291 7.21 -3.77 -14.00
N SER A 292 7.28 -2.61 -14.66
CA SER A 292 8.16 -1.50 -14.27
C SER A 292 7.83 -0.97 -12.88
N ARG A 293 6.54 -0.89 -12.53
CA ARG A 293 6.09 -0.49 -11.20
C ARG A 293 6.53 -1.49 -10.13
N ARG A 294 6.31 -2.79 -10.36
CA ARG A 294 6.69 -3.85 -9.41
C ARG A 294 8.20 -3.95 -9.23
N VAL A 295 8.97 -3.87 -10.32
CA VAL A 295 10.44 -3.82 -10.27
C VAL A 295 10.92 -2.63 -9.45
N ARG A 296 10.33 -1.44 -9.67
CA ARG A 296 10.65 -0.25 -8.88
C ARG A 296 10.39 -0.44 -7.39
N TRP A 297 9.22 -0.95 -7.01
CA TRP A 297 8.88 -1.18 -5.59
C TRP A 297 9.83 -2.17 -4.92
N LEU A 298 10.17 -3.26 -5.61
CA LEU A 298 11.15 -4.25 -5.12
C LEU A 298 12.55 -3.66 -5.01
N ARG A 299 12.99 -2.90 -6.01
CA ARG A 299 14.32 -2.27 -6.01
C ARG A 299 14.46 -1.26 -4.88
N VAL A 300 13.41 -0.49 -4.58
CA VAL A 300 13.40 0.44 -3.44
C VAL A 300 13.41 -0.33 -2.12
N ARG A 301 12.58 -1.38 -1.96
CA ARG A 301 12.56 -2.23 -0.76
C ARG A 301 13.87 -2.97 -0.49
N ARG A 302 14.61 -3.37 -1.53
CA ARG A 302 15.94 -3.99 -1.40
C ARG A 302 16.89 -3.17 -0.53
N TYR A 303 16.83 -1.85 -0.61
CA TYR A 303 17.68 -0.97 0.19
C TYR A 303 17.13 -0.75 1.60
N MET A 304 15.81 -0.65 1.75
CA MET A 304 15.19 -0.34 3.05
C MET A 304 15.04 -1.56 3.97
N VAL A 305 14.69 -2.71 3.39
CA VAL A 305 14.36 -3.96 4.10
C VAL A 305 15.03 -5.13 3.38
N TRP A 306 16.37 -5.09 3.34
CA TRP A 306 17.19 -6.00 2.54
C TRP A 306 16.89 -7.47 2.79
N ALA A 307 16.94 -7.92 4.04
CA ALA A 307 16.73 -9.32 4.40
C ALA A 307 15.36 -9.83 3.98
N ALA A 308 14.30 -9.07 4.28
CA ALA A 308 12.93 -9.41 3.87
C ALA A 308 12.77 -9.43 2.34
N THR A 309 13.45 -8.52 1.63
CA THR A 309 13.40 -8.48 0.16
C THR A 309 14.14 -9.66 -0.46
N MET A 310 15.26 -10.11 0.10
CA MET A 310 16.01 -11.26 -0.42
C MET A 310 15.21 -12.55 -0.34
N ILE A 311 14.44 -12.73 0.74
CA ILE A 311 13.62 -13.92 0.95
C ILE A 311 12.20 -13.78 0.37
N GLU A 312 11.85 -12.63 -0.22
CA GLU A 312 10.50 -12.39 -0.77
C GLU A 312 10.03 -13.46 -1.77
N PRO A 313 10.86 -14.02 -2.68
CA PRO A 313 10.43 -15.08 -3.58
C PRO A 313 9.88 -16.30 -2.83
N THR A 314 10.42 -16.59 -1.65
CA THR A 314 9.98 -17.73 -0.82
C THR A 314 8.60 -17.53 -0.20
N THR A 315 8.05 -16.30 -0.25
CA THR A 315 6.70 -15.96 0.21
C THR A 315 5.64 -16.15 -0.89
N GLU A 316 6.06 -16.32 -2.15
CA GLU A 316 5.18 -16.53 -3.30
C GLU A 316 4.86 -18.03 -3.47
N SER A 317 3.71 -18.35 -4.05
CA SER A 317 3.12 -19.70 -3.99
C SER A 317 4.04 -20.78 -4.58
N ILE A 318 4.67 -20.52 -5.72
CA ILE A 318 5.47 -21.53 -6.45
C ILE A 318 6.71 -21.92 -5.65
N PHE A 319 7.47 -20.95 -5.13
CA PHE A 319 8.65 -21.26 -4.33
C PHE A 319 8.28 -21.85 -2.98
N CYS A 320 7.24 -21.32 -2.34
CA CYS A 320 6.70 -21.91 -1.13
C CYS A 320 6.33 -23.40 -1.34
N ALA A 321 5.70 -23.75 -2.47
CA ALA A 321 5.40 -25.13 -2.84
C ALA A 321 6.66 -26.00 -3.00
N ILE A 322 7.73 -25.45 -3.59
CA ILE A 322 9.01 -26.16 -3.77
C ILE A 322 9.63 -26.52 -2.41
N TYR A 323 9.74 -25.56 -1.48
CA TYR A 323 10.26 -25.81 -0.14
C TYR A 323 9.38 -26.80 0.64
N GLY A 324 8.06 -26.61 0.59
CA GLY A 324 7.11 -27.50 1.25
C GLY A 324 7.20 -28.92 0.72
N THR A 325 7.30 -29.08 -0.60
CA THR A 325 7.39 -30.39 -1.24
C THR A 325 8.69 -31.10 -0.90
N PHE A 326 9.82 -30.40 -0.97
CA PHE A 326 11.11 -30.97 -0.58
C PHE A 326 11.11 -31.42 0.89
N GLY A 327 10.72 -30.51 1.80
CA GLY A 327 10.74 -30.78 3.24
C GLY A 327 9.77 -31.87 3.68
N LEU A 328 8.49 -31.75 3.29
CA LEU A 328 7.46 -32.71 3.70
C LEU A 328 7.65 -34.08 3.05
N SER A 329 8.06 -34.13 1.78
CA SER A 329 8.33 -35.42 1.12
C SER A 329 9.45 -36.17 1.81
N ARG A 330 10.51 -35.44 2.21
CA ARG A 330 11.68 -36.04 2.84
C ARG A 330 11.39 -36.55 4.24
N ILE A 331 10.68 -35.74 5.04
CA ILE A 331 10.38 -36.07 6.44
C ILE A 331 9.31 -37.16 6.54
N VAL A 332 8.24 -37.09 5.73
CA VAL A 332 7.06 -37.97 5.89
C VAL A 332 7.17 -39.24 5.05
N PHE A 333 7.73 -39.15 3.84
CA PHE A 333 7.71 -40.25 2.87
C PHE A 333 9.10 -40.79 2.51
N GLY A 334 10.17 -40.20 3.06
CA GLY A 334 11.55 -40.56 2.73
C GLY A 334 11.98 -40.19 1.30
N THR A 335 11.11 -39.57 0.50
CA THR A 335 11.39 -39.16 -0.89
C THR A 335 11.81 -37.70 -0.97
N THR A 336 12.43 -37.26 -2.06
CA THR A 336 12.84 -35.85 -2.21
C THR A 336 11.77 -34.96 -2.84
N TRP A 337 10.77 -35.55 -3.50
CA TRP A 337 9.82 -34.83 -4.32
C TRP A 337 8.47 -35.54 -4.43
N SER A 338 7.40 -34.76 -4.56
CA SER A 338 6.05 -35.25 -4.79
C SER A 338 5.22 -34.20 -5.52
N TRP A 339 4.88 -34.48 -6.77
CA TRP A 339 4.01 -33.61 -7.57
C TRP A 339 2.60 -33.48 -6.95
N LYS A 340 2.14 -34.49 -6.20
CA LYS A 340 0.85 -34.47 -5.50
C LYS A 340 0.82 -33.37 -4.42
N TRP A 341 1.93 -33.17 -3.72
CA TRP A 341 2.05 -32.09 -2.71
C TRP A 341 2.03 -30.71 -3.36
N ILE A 342 2.72 -30.54 -4.48
CA ILE A 342 2.70 -29.27 -5.23
C ILE A 342 1.29 -28.95 -5.70
N LEU A 343 0.59 -29.92 -6.31
CA LEU A 343 -0.78 -29.71 -6.76
C LEU A 343 -1.70 -29.35 -5.59
N LEU A 344 -1.62 -30.09 -4.47
CA LEU A 344 -2.42 -29.79 -3.28
C LEU A 344 -2.13 -28.36 -2.76
N HIS A 345 -0.87 -28.01 -2.61
CA HIS A 345 -0.46 -26.67 -2.17
C HIS A 345 -1.00 -25.59 -3.12
N MET A 346 -0.75 -25.72 -4.41
CA MET A 346 -1.15 -24.73 -5.41
C MET A 346 -2.67 -24.60 -5.50
N SER A 347 -3.41 -25.71 -5.40
CA SER A 347 -4.88 -25.69 -5.33
C SER A 347 -5.40 -24.97 -4.10
N LEU A 348 -4.84 -25.25 -2.91
CA LEU A 348 -5.22 -24.58 -1.67
C LEU A 348 -4.86 -23.09 -1.69
N TRP A 349 -3.66 -22.74 -2.16
CA TRP A 349 -3.23 -21.36 -2.27
C TRP A 349 -4.12 -20.56 -3.23
N CYS A 350 -4.43 -21.13 -4.40
CA CYS A 350 -5.36 -20.57 -5.38
C CYS A 350 -6.75 -20.36 -4.76
N ALA A 351 -7.28 -21.35 -4.02
CA ALA A 351 -8.58 -21.23 -3.36
C ALA A 351 -8.59 -20.12 -2.29
N ILE A 352 -7.53 -20.00 -1.49
CA ILE A 352 -7.37 -18.93 -0.49
C ILE A 352 -7.30 -17.57 -1.17
N ASP A 353 -6.49 -17.44 -2.22
CA ASP A 353 -6.37 -16.18 -2.99
C ASP A 353 -7.70 -15.79 -3.64
N TYR A 354 -8.40 -16.76 -4.23
CA TYR A 354 -9.72 -16.51 -4.83
C TYR A 354 -10.73 -16.03 -3.79
N TRP A 355 -10.80 -16.68 -2.64
CA TRP A 355 -11.67 -16.30 -1.52
C TRP A 355 -11.33 -14.92 -0.97
N HIS A 356 -10.05 -14.67 -0.70
CA HIS A 356 -9.55 -13.42 -0.13
C HIS A 356 -9.79 -12.23 -1.08
N TYR A 357 -9.44 -12.41 -2.35
CA TYR A 357 -9.67 -11.43 -3.41
C TYR A 357 -11.14 -11.02 -3.51
N HIS A 358 -12.05 -12.00 -3.55
CA HIS A 358 -13.48 -11.72 -3.64
C HIS A 358 -14.08 -11.14 -2.36
N ASN A 359 -13.50 -11.41 -1.19
CA ASN A 359 -13.93 -10.74 0.04
C ASN A 359 -13.54 -9.27 0.06
N LEU A 360 -12.39 -8.90 -0.50
CA LEU A 360 -12.00 -7.50 -0.66
C LEU A 360 -12.86 -6.78 -1.71
N LEU A 361 -13.15 -7.40 -2.85
CA LEU A 361 -14.03 -6.83 -3.88
C LEU A 361 -15.49 -6.64 -3.45
N LYS A 362 -15.94 -7.25 -2.36
CA LYS A 362 -17.28 -6.97 -1.80
C LYS A 362 -17.38 -5.58 -1.20
N PHE A 363 -16.25 -4.94 -0.88
CA PHE A 363 -16.18 -3.63 -0.24
C PHE A 363 -17.09 -3.51 1.00
N SER A 364 -17.18 -4.58 1.80
CA SER A 364 -18.11 -4.63 2.94
C SER A 364 -17.75 -3.68 4.08
N ASN A 365 -16.52 -3.17 4.07
CA ASN A 365 -16.02 -2.12 4.97
C ASN A 365 -16.09 -0.71 4.40
N ILE A 366 -16.63 -0.52 3.19
CA ILE A 366 -16.85 0.79 2.59
C ILE A 366 -18.27 1.25 2.92
N GLU A 367 -18.39 2.45 3.48
CA GLU A 367 -19.68 3.07 3.73
C GLU A 367 -20.43 3.32 2.44
N LYS A 368 -21.73 3.04 2.46
CA LYS A 368 -22.63 3.49 1.40
C LYS A 368 -22.93 4.95 1.65
N SER A 369 -22.71 5.80 0.65
CA SER A 369 -23.17 7.18 0.71
C SER A 369 -24.67 7.22 0.99
N SER A 370 -25.05 8.02 1.98
CA SER A 370 -26.45 8.34 2.29
C SER A 370 -27.00 9.46 1.40
N SER A 371 -26.13 10.14 0.63
CA SER A 371 -26.52 11.21 -0.27
C SER A 371 -26.86 10.68 -1.66
N THR A 372 -28.02 11.08 -2.18
CA THR A 372 -28.41 10.86 -3.58
C THR A 372 -27.64 11.75 -4.55
N SER A 373 -27.18 12.93 -4.10
CA SER A 373 -26.40 13.86 -4.93
C SER A 373 -24.93 13.42 -5.10
N HIS A 374 -24.42 12.62 -4.17
CA HIS A 374 -23.04 12.14 -4.18
C HIS A 374 -22.99 10.63 -3.89
N PRO A 375 -23.47 9.78 -4.82
CA PRO A 375 -23.41 8.33 -4.64
C PRO A 375 -21.96 7.84 -4.62
N ASN A 376 -21.74 6.65 -4.05
CA ASN A 376 -20.44 5.99 -4.14
C ASN A 376 -20.04 5.82 -5.61
N PRO A 377 -18.77 6.10 -5.98
CA PRO A 377 -18.31 5.87 -7.33
C PRO A 377 -18.51 4.41 -7.77
N ARG A 378 -18.70 4.21 -9.08
CA ARG A 378 -18.97 2.89 -9.67
C ARG A 378 -17.95 1.83 -9.25
N PHE A 379 -16.67 2.21 -9.16
CA PHE A 379 -15.55 1.32 -8.85
C PHE A 379 -15.47 0.85 -7.39
N VAL A 380 -16.32 1.38 -6.50
CA VAL A 380 -16.49 0.95 -5.10
C VAL A 380 -17.95 0.64 -4.75
N SER A 381 -18.81 0.51 -5.76
CA SER A 381 -20.22 0.14 -5.55
C SER A 381 -20.38 -1.38 -5.47
N LYS A 382 -21.30 -1.84 -4.60
CA LYS A 382 -21.47 -3.27 -4.17
C LYS A 382 -21.50 -4.27 -5.34
N TYR A 383 -21.97 -3.83 -6.50
CA TYR A 383 -21.85 -4.48 -7.80
C TYR A 383 -21.89 -3.34 -8.82
N PHE A 384 -20.72 -2.92 -9.37
CA PHE A 384 -20.56 -1.88 -10.42
C PHE A 384 -21.91 -1.48 -11.06
N ASN A 385 -22.42 -0.31 -10.65
CA ASN A 385 -23.74 0.22 -10.91
C ASN A 385 -24.39 -0.24 -12.25
N PRO A 386 -25.58 -0.89 -12.24
CA PRO A 386 -26.26 -1.34 -13.46
C PRO A 386 -26.71 -0.21 -14.40
N LEU A 387 -26.67 1.04 -13.96
CA LEU A 387 -26.93 2.22 -14.80
C LEU A 387 -25.76 2.59 -15.72
N TYR A 388 -24.59 1.97 -15.56
CA TYR A 388 -23.46 2.14 -16.47
C TYR A 388 -23.29 0.88 -17.32
N THR A 389 -23.62 1.01 -18.61
CA THR A 389 -23.41 0.00 -19.63
C THR A 389 -21.92 -0.15 -19.93
N THR A 390 -21.24 -1.08 -19.26
CA THR A 390 -19.96 -1.61 -19.75
C THR A 390 -20.02 -3.14 -19.82
N THR A 391 -19.37 -3.68 -20.85
CA THR A 391 -19.26 -5.10 -21.21
C THR A 391 -18.49 -5.97 -20.19
N PHE A 392 -18.17 -5.47 -19.00
CA PHE A 392 -17.31 -6.16 -18.02
C PHE A 392 -18.07 -6.63 -16.78
N PRO A 393 -17.98 -7.93 -16.42
CA PRO A 393 -18.72 -8.45 -15.28
C PRO A 393 -18.19 -7.86 -13.95
N THR A 394 -19.14 -7.46 -13.11
CA THR A 394 -18.94 -6.88 -11.78
C THR A 394 -18.34 -7.88 -10.77
N LYS A 395 -18.50 -9.17 -11.06
CA LYS A 395 -17.79 -10.28 -10.43
C LYS A 395 -16.71 -10.76 -11.39
N ARG A 396 -15.51 -11.06 -10.90
CA ARG A 396 -14.43 -11.64 -11.70
C ARG A 396 -14.63 -13.16 -11.73
N PRO A 397 -15.27 -13.74 -12.77
CA PRO A 397 -15.49 -15.18 -12.80
C PRO A 397 -14.14 -15.90 -12.77
N PHE A 398 -14.12 -17.13 -12.25
CA PHE A 398 -12.90 -17.91 -12.13
C PHE A 398 -12.16 -18.03 -13.47
N THR A 399 -12.88 -18.16 -14.60
CA THR A 399 -12.30 -18.22 -15.95
C THR A 399 -11.53 -16.97 -16.38
N GLN A 400 -11.88 -15.79 -15.87
CA GLN A 400 -11.13 -14.54 -16.13
C GLN A 400 -10.06 -14.29 -15.06
N TRP A 401 -10.38 -14.62 -13.81
CA TRP A 401 -9.51 -14.41 -12.67
C TRP A 401 -8.29 -15.33 -12.71
N PHE A 402 -8.49 -16.62 -13.00
CA PHE A 402 -7.44 -17.65 -12.90
C PHE A 402 -6.27 -17.42 -13.86
N PRO A 403 -6.46 -17.10 -15.16
CA PRO A 403 -5.34 -16.77 -16.04
C PRO A 403 -4.53 -15.57 -15.55
N THR A 404 -5.19 -14.56 -14.98
CA THR A 404 -4.53 -13.37 -14.42
C THR A 404 -3.76 -13.71 -13.15
N TRP A 405 -4.36 -14.50 -12.26
CA TRP A 405 -3.71 -15.01 -11.05
C TRP A 405 -2.47 -15.83 -11.39
N LEU A 406 -2.60 -16.78 -12.31
CA LEU A 406 -1.51 -17.63 -12.78
C LEU A 406 -0.38 -16.80 -13.39
N THR A 407 -0.72 -15.83 -14.24
CA THR A 407 0.25 -14.89 -14.82
C THR A 407 0.99 -14.11 -13.72
N ARG A 408 0.30 -13.64 -12.67
CA ARG A 408 0.92 -12.95 -11.54
C ARG A 408 1.91 -13.85 -10.80
N GLU A 409 1.52 -15.09 -10.49
CA GLU A 409 2.38 -16.07 -9.82
C GLU A 409 3.66 -16.35 -10.63
N PHE A 410 3.54 -16.54 -11.95
CA PHE A 410 4.71 -16.74 -12.82
C PHE A 410 5.59 -15.50 -12.97
N LEU A 411 5.02 -14.30 -12.95
CA LEU A 411 5.78 -13.06 -13.05
C LEU A 411 6.53 -12.68 -11.76
N ALA A 412 6.16 -13.26 -10.60
CA ALA A 412 6.71 -12.86 -9.32
C ALA A 412 8.25 -13.01 -9.24
N LEU A 413 8.78 -14.18 -9.61
CA LEU A 413 10.24 -14.42 -9.62
C LEU A 413 10.97 -13.59 -10.68
N PRO A 414 10.55 -13.56 -11.97
CA PRO A 414 11.20 -12.72 -12.98
C PRO A 414 11.26 -11.24 -12.61
N ILE A 415 10.18 -10.68 -12.04
CA ILE A 415 10.16 -9.30 -11.55
C ILE A 415 11.17 -9.12 -10.41
N TRP A 416 11.23 -10.07 -9.47
CA TRP A 416 12.20 -10.03 -8.37
C TRP A 416 13.64 -10.06 -8.90
N LEU A 417 13.97 -10.99 -9.80
CA LEU A 417 15.29 -11.08 -10.43
C LEU A 417 15.67 -9.77 -11.13
N ALA A 418 14.76 -9.20 -11.92
CA ALA A 418 14.99 -7.93 -12.60
C ALA A 418 15.21 -6.76 -11.61
N ALA A 419 14.49 -6.75 -10.49
CA ALA A 419 14.71 -5.78 -9.42
C ALA A 419 16.11 -5.94 -8.79
N MET A 420 16.59 -7.18 -8.61
CA MET A 420 17.88 -7.49 -8.00
C MET A 420 19.07 -7.18 -8.91
N CYS A 421 18.96 -7.35 -10.23
CA CYS A 421 20.08 -7.14 -11.15
C CYS A 421 20.37 -5.67 -11.48
N GLY A 422 19.43 -4.74 -11.26
CA GLY A 422 19.61 -3.32 -11.62
C GLY A 422 19.72 -2.38 -10.42
N GLN A 423 20.29 -1.19 -10.63
CA GLN A 423 20.42 -0.12 -9.61
C GLN A 423 19.62 1.14 -9.93
N THR A 424 19.30 1.39 -11.20
CA THR A 424 18.58 2.60 -11.64
C THR A 424 17.08 2.50 -11.38
N ILE A 425 16.48 3.46 -10.68
CA ILE A 425 15.05 3.54 -10.46
C ILE A 425 14.48 4.63 -11.36
N TYR A 426 13.54 4.27 -12.23
CA TYR A 426 12.78 5.26 -13.00
C TYR A 426 11.57 5.72 -12.22
N TRP A 427 11.48 7.02 -11.93
CA TRP A 427 10.30 7.59 -11.28
C TRP A 427 9.86 8.87 -11.97
N ARG A 428 8.57 8.96 -12.36
CA ARG A 428 8.03 10.04 -13.21
C ARG A 428 8.91 10.27 -14.46
N ASN A 429 9.31 9.16 -15.11
CA ASN A 429 10.18 9.12 -16.29
C ASN A 429 11.60 9.69 -16.11
N ARG A 430 12.08 9.84 -14.87
CA ARG A 430 13.44 10.30 -14.57
C ARG A 430 14.26 9.20 -13.89
N PRO A 431 15.55 9.01 -14.23
CA PRO A 431 16.38 7.97 -13.65
C PRO A 431 17.03 8.41 -12.33
N PHE A 432 16.98 7.54 -11.33
CA PHE A 432 17.55 7.77 -10.00
C PHE A 432 18.42 6.60 -9.56
N ARG A 433 19.37 6.85 -8.65
CA ARG A 433 20.13 5.83 -7.93
C ARG A 433 19.95 6.00 -6.44
N ILE A 434 19.73 4.91 -5.72
CA ILE A 434 19.75 4.89 -4.25
C ILE A 434 21.20 4.69 -3.78
N LEU A 435 21.63 5.54 -2.85
CA LEU A 435 22.93 5.52 -2.20
C LEU A 435 22.91 4.60 -0.97
N HIS A 436 24.08 4.34 -0.38
CA HIS A 436 24.20 3.45 0.78
C HIS A 436 23.46 3.97 2.03
N ASP A 437 23.34 5.29 2.17
CA ASP A 437 22.57 5.95 3.24
C ASP A 437 21.06 6.04 2.94
N LEU A 438 20.59 5.31 1.92
CA LEU A 438 19.22 5.29 1.39
C LEU A 438 18.77 6.57 0.69
N SER A 439 19.58 7.63 0.71
CA SER A 439 19.30 8.85 -0.03
C SER A 439 19.34 8.57 -1.54
N THR A 440 18.73 9.46 -2.31
CA THR A 440 18.56 9.28 -3.75
C THR A 440 19.33 10.36 -4.50
N LYS A 441 19.95 9.98 -5.62
CA LYS A 441 20.58 10.91 -6.56
C LYS A 441 19.96 10.72 -7.94
N GLU A 442 19.49 11.81 -8.55
CA GLU A 442 19.06 11.80 -9.95
C GLU A 442 20.31 11.58 -10.83
N ILE A 443 20.22 10.64 -11.77
CA ILE A 443 21.28 10.38 -12.73
C ILE A 443 21.09 11.41 -13.83
N LYS A 444 21.99 12.39 -13.90
CA LYS A 444 22.08 13.29 -15.05
C LYS A 444 22.83 12.54 -16.14
N GLU A 445 22.23 12.45 -17.32
CA GLU A 445 22.88 11.88 -18.52
C GLU A 445 24.10 12.70 -18.94
#